data_AF-A0A843RSQ3-F1
#
_entry.id   AF-A0A843RSQ3-F1
#
_cell.length_a   1.000
_cell.length_b   1.000
_cell.length_c   1.000
_cell.angle_alpha   90.00
_cell.angle_beta   90.00
_cell.angle_gamma   90.00
#
_symmetry.space_group_name_H-M   'P 1'
#
loop_
_entity.id
_entity.type
_entity.pdbx_description
1 polymer ?
#
loop_
_entity_poly.entity_id
_entity_poly.type
_entity_poly.pdbx_seq_one_letter_code
_entity_poly.pdbx_strand_id
1 'polypeptide(L)'
;MCLLSRNVNKLLLFSAFVGVICLGAVSEATTIVKKNLDDLLVEADGVVLATVDDVTSRVRDSRKGDIDTFVSLSNLQVLHGRYAAATLVLRLEGGEVEGVGLWLHGSPRFTPGERVLLFVRDNGKAIVPIVGWTQGVFRVATDAGTGAEGVFDHDGNRVFGVANGEILKERAHPSEAIIVDDPSDPRQRGAHAGTTDDGSPTSSPEVAEKAATQQAIPLVKFLGLLQQRLKAKGIQARTLTSVDPTGAALERTPQRDAPPPKQ
;
A
#
# COMPACT_ATOMS: atom_id res chain seq x y z
N MET A 1 -57.35 -52.76 6.80
CA MET A 1 -56.83 -52.70 8.18
C MET A 1 -55.38 -53.16 8.13
N CYS A 2 -54.43 -52.30 8.53
CA CYS A 2 -52.96 -52.50 8.54
C CYS A 2 -52.29 -52.66 7.15
N LEU A 3 -51.15 -52.06 6.79
CA LEU A 3 -50.03 -51.54 7.58
C LEU A 3 -49.42 -50.27 6.96
N LEU A 4 -49.01 -49.38 7.86
CA LEU A 4 -48.01 -48.34 7.70
C LEU A 4 -46.65 -48.88 7.22
N SER A 5 -45.78 -47.93 6.88
CA SER A 5 -44.32 -48.03 6.88
C SER A 5 -43.68 -48.51 5.59
N ARG A 6 -43.25 -47.53 4.78
CA ARG A 6 -41.92 -47.44 4.14
C ARG A 6 -41.96 -46.23 3.21
N ASN A 7 -41.61 -45.04 3.70
CA ASN A 7 -41.11 -43.92 2.86
C ASN A 7 -40.65 -42.69 3.67
N VAL A 8 -40.64 -42.74 5.00
CA VAL A 8 -40.13 -41.62 5.82
C VAL A 8 -38.59 -41.50 5.78
N ASN A 9 -37.88 -42.59 5.45
CA ASN A 9 -36.41 -42.61 5.43
C ASN A 9 -35.76 -42.01 4.17
N LYS A 10 -36.52 -41.67 3.13
CA LYS A 10 -35.95 -41.02 1.92
C LYS A 10 -36.01 -39.50 1.96
N LEU A 11 -36.86 -38.93 2.81
CA LEU A 11 -36.99 -37.47 2.94
C LEU A 11 -36.02 -36.89 3.99
N LEU A 12 -35.51 -37.72 4.91
CA LEU A 12 -34.51 -37.31 5.90
C LEU A 12 -33.06 -37.35 5.38
N LEU A 13 -32.79 -37.99 4.24
CA LEU A 13 -31.44 -38.04 3.66
C LEU A 13 -31.11 -36.89 2.70
N PHE A 14 -32.10 -36.07 2.30
CA PHE A 14 -31.84 -34.87 1.48
C PHE A 14 -31.55 -33.61 2.32
N SER A 15 -31.84 -33.65 3.63
CA SER A 15 -31.61 -32.52 4.54
C SER A 15 -30.19 -32.46 5.11
N ALA A 16 -29.36 -33.48 4.89
CA ALA A 16 -27.99 -33.54 5.42
C ALA A 16 -26.92 -33.01 4.43
N PHE A 17 -27.31 -32.56 3.23
CA PHE A 17 -26.37 -32.08 2.21
C PHE A 17 -26.27 -30.53 2.10
N VAL A 18 -27.08 -29.80 2.85
CA VAL A 18 -27.17 -28.32 2.77
C VAL A 18 -26.53 -27.61 3.98
N GLY A 19 -25.99 -28.37 4.93
CA GLY A 19 -25.32 -27.83 6.10
C GLY A 19 -23.82 -28.05 6.03
N VAL A 20 -23.04 -26.97 6.07
CA VAL A 20 -21.62 -26.92 6.42
C VAL A 20 -20.64 -27.02 5.23
N ILE A 21 -20.61 -26.00 4.39
CA ILE A 21 -19.35 -25.46 3.82
C ILE A 21 -19.47 -23.92 3.79
N CYS A 22 -19.51 -23.31 4.97
CA CYS A 22 -18.97 -21.95 5.14
C CYS A 22 -17.53 -22.12 5.61
N LEU A 23 -16.63 -22.47 4.70
CA LEU A 23 -15.22 -22.18 4.91
C LEU A 23 -15.12 -20.65 4.87
N GLY A 24 -15.18 -20.03 6.05
CA GLY A 24 -14.83 -18.63 6.19
C GLY A 24 -13.40 -18.47 5.68
N ALA A 25 -13.24 -17.79 4.54
CA ALA A 25 -11.95 -17.28 4.15
C ALA A 25 -11.49 -16.37 5.29
N VAL A 26 -10.47 -16.82 6.04
CA VAL A 26 -9.77 -15.94 6.96
C VAL A 26 -9.06 -14.93 6.06
N SER A 27 -9.69 -13.76 5.89
CA SER A 27 -9.05 -12.63 5.24
C SER A 27 -7.87 -12.24 6.14
N GLU A 28 -6.65 -12.53 5.70
CA GLU A 28 -5.43 -12.01 6.31
C GLU A 28 -5.34 -10.51 6.01
N ALA A 29 -6.15 -9.74 6.71
CA ALA A 29 -6.15 -8.30 6.58
C ALA A 29 -5.03 -7.71 7.44
N THR A 30 -3.96 -7.28 6.79
CA THR A 30 -2.95 -6.44 7.46
C THR A 30 -3.62 -5.14 7.92
N THR A 31 -3.52 -4.85 9.22
CA THR A 31 -4.00 -3.59 9.79
C THR A 31 -2.90 -2.54 9.71
N ILE A 32 -3.18 -1.40 9.05
CA ILE A 32 -2.24 -0.31 8.86
C ILE A 32 -2.75 0.94 9.58
N VAL A 33 -1.89 1.59 10.37
CA VAL A 33 -2.27 2.82 11.07
C VAL A 33 -2.43 3.97 10.07
N LYS A 34 -3.54 4.72 10.16
CA LYS A 34 -3.82 5.90 9.35
C LYS A 34 -2.75 6.97 9.57
N LYS A 35 -2.28 7.58 8.49
CA LYS A 35 -1.31 8.68 8.51
C LYS A 35 -1.89 9.89 7.81
N ASN A 36 -1.74 11.05 8.43
CA ASN A 36 -1.93 12.31 7.72
C ASN A 36 -0.65 12.67 6.95
N LEU A 37 -0.71 13.74 6.16
CA LEU A 37 0.42 14.16 5.33
C LEU A 37 1.66 14.57 6.13
N ASP A 38 1.47 15.18 7.30
CA ASP A 38 2.59 15.57 8.14
C ASP A 38 3.31 14.33 8.69
N ASP A 39 2.57 13.30 9.09
CA ASP A 39 3.14 12.03 9.57
C ASP A 39 3.90 11.33 8.43
N LEU A 40 3.36 11.33 7.21
CA LEU A 40 4.06 10.83 6.02
C LEU A 40 5.40 11.55 5.79
N LEU A 41 5.41 12.89 5.88
CA LEU A 41 6.59 13.71 5.67
C LEU A 41 7.65 13.50 6.76
N VAL A 42 7.23 13.42 8.02
CA VAL A 42 8.14 13.26 9.17
C VAL A 42 8.81 11.88 9.15
N GLU A 43 8.07 10.83 8.79
CA GLU A 43 8.58 9.46 8.78
C GLU A 43 9.43 9.13 7.55
N ALA A 44 9.28 9.85 6.44
CA ALA A 44 10.03 9.59 5.20
C ALA A 44 11.52 9.97 5.31
N ASP A 45 12.40 9.08 4.84
CA ASP A 45 13.81 9.42 4.60
C ASP A 45 13.94 10.38 3.42
N GLY A 46 13.05 10.23 2.44
CA GLY A 46 12.94 11.13 1.30
C GLY A 46 11.61 11.02 0.58
N VAL A 47 11.30 12.07 -0.18
CA VAL A 47 10.10 12.17 -0.98
C VAL A 47 10.55 12.36 -2.43
N VAL A 48 10.16 11.45 -3.30
CA VAL A 48 10.65 11.40 -4.68
C VAL A 48 9.48 11.33 -5.65
N LEU A 49 9.49 12.20 -6.67
CA LEU A 49 8.67 12.03 -7.87
C LEU A 49 9.53 11.34 -8.92
N ALA A 50 9.01 10.28 -9.55
CA ALA A 50 9.77 9.43 -10.46
C ALA A 50 8.89 8.77 -11.51
N THR A 51 9.53 8.15 -12.50
CA THR A 51 8.91 7.19 -13.42
C THR A 51 9.37 5.78 -13.04
N VAL A 52 8.45 4.82 -13.03
CA VAL A 52 8.79 3.39 -12.88
C VAL A 52 9.31 2.87 -14.22
N ASP A 53 10.57 2.43 -14.24
CA ASP A 53 11.18 1.86 -15.45
C ASP A 53 10.93 0.35 -15.55
N ASP A 54 11.13 -0.36 -14.43
CA ASP A 54 11.08 -1.82 -14.37
C ASP A 54 10.60 -2.30 -13.00
N VAL A 55 9.91 -3.45 -13.00
CA VAL A 55 9.45 -4.15 -11.80
C VAL A 55 9.77 -5.62 -11.97
N THR A 56 10.77 -6.11 -11.22
CA THR A 56 11.26 -7.48 -11.34
C THR A 56 11.23 -8.19 -9.99
N SER A 57 10.56 -9.35 -9.92
CA SER A 57 10.57 -10.22 -8.73
C SER A 57 11.66 -11.28 -8.81
N ARG A 58 12.29 -11.62 -7.69
CA ARG A 58 13.31 -12.66 -7.59
C ARG A 58 13.19 -13.43 -6.29
N VAL A 59 13.50 -14.72 -6.33
CA VAL A 59 13.60 -15.55 -5.13
C VAL A 59 14.91 -15.22 -4.41
N ARG A 60 14.80 -14.77 -3.16
CA ARG A 60 15.93 -14.50 -2.26
C ARG A 60 16.41 -15.79 -1.59
N ASP A 61 15.49 -16.60 -1.09
CA ASP A 61 15.77 -17.91 -0.49
C ASP A 61 14.72 -18.94 -0.92
N SER A 62 15.11 -19.82 -1.84
CA SER A 62 14.22 -20.86 -2.38
C SER A 62 13.75 -21.88 -1.36
N ARG A 63 14.44 -22.03 -0.21
CA ARG A 63 14.02 -22.96 0.85
C ARG A 63 12.92 -22.37 1.73
N LYS A 64 12.88 -21.04 1.86
CA LYS A 64 11.87 -20.32 2.66
C LYS A 64 10.72 -19.75 1.84
N GLY A 65 10.89 -19.68 0.52
CA GLY A 65 9.91 -19.04 -0.37
C GLY A 65 9.95 -17.52 -0.30
N ASP A 66 11.07 -16.96 0.17
CA ASP A 66 11.26 -15.52 0.28
C ASP A 66 11.43 -14.95 -1.13
N ILE A 67 10.50 -14.08 -1.54
CA ILE A 67 10.54 -13.35 -2.82
C ILE A 67 10.75 -11.88 -2.51
N ASP A 68 11.64 -11.22 -3.26
CA ASP A 68 11.79 -9.77 -3.25
C ASP A 68 11.42 -9.21 -4.63
N THR A 69 10.64 -8.13 -4.64
CA THR A 69 10.35 -7.31 -5.82
C THR A 69 11.23 -6.08 -5.85
N PHE A 70 11.94 -5.87 -6.96
CA PHE A 70 12.78 -4.70 -7.21
C PHE A 70 12.05 -3.75 -8.15
N VAL A 71 11.90 -2.50 -7.72
CA VAL A 71 11.27 -1.43 -8.52
C VAL A 71 12.33 -0.40 -8.88
N SER A 72 12.65 -0.32 -10.16
CA SER A 72 13.63 0.62 -10.70
C SER A 72 12.94 1.94 -11.08
N LEU A 73 13.44 3.04 -10.55
CA LEU A 73 12.88 4.38 -10.74
C LEU A 73 13.89 5.29 -11.43
N SER A 74 13.45 6.02 -12.45
CA SER A 74 14.21 7.08 -13.12
C SER A 74 13.44 8.41 -13.15
N ASN A 75 13.98 9.40 -13.87
CA ASN A 75 13.45 10.76 -13.94
C ASN A 75 13.20 11.36 -12.54
N LEU A 76 14.16 11.09 -11.64
CA LEU A 76 14.02 11.39 -10.22
C LEU A 76 14.01 12.91 -9.99
N GLN A 77 12.92 13.38 -9.39
CA GLN A 77 12.87 14.67 -8.72
C GLN A 77 12.79 14.42 -7.22
N VAL A 78 13.88 14.71 -6.51
CA VAL A 78 13.96 14.57 -5.05
C VAL A 78 13.41 15.83 -4.40
N LEU A 79 12.23 15.72 -3.77
CA LEU A 79 11.58 16.81 -3.04
C LEU A 79 12.10 16.92 -1.60
N HIS A 80 12.46 15.78 -1.01
CA HIS A 80 13.02 15.68 0.32
C HIS A 80 14.03 14.54 0.40
N GLY A 81 15.01 14.66 1.29
CA GLY A 81 16.11 13.71 1.42
C GLY A 81 17.29 14.03 0.51
N ARG A 82 18.33 13.20 0.58
CA ARG A 82 19.57 13.32 -0.19
C ARG A 82 19.76 12.07 -1.05
N TYR A 83 19.79 12.27 -2.36
CA TYR A 83 20.09 11.25 -3.35
C TYR A 83 20.65 11.93 -4.61
N ALA A 84 21.66 11.34 -5.24
CA ALA A 84 22.37 11.98 -6.36
C ALA A 84 22.50 11.09 -7.60
N ALA A 85 22.22 9.79 -7.50
CA ALA A 85 22.26 8.90 -8.66
C ALA A 85 21.02 9.08 -9.54
N ALA A 86 21.14 8.74 -10.83
CA ALA A 86 20.07 8.88 -11.80
C ALA A 86 18.91 7.89 -11.60
N THR A 87 19.23 6.72 -11.05
CA THR A 87 18.27 5.63 -10.83
C THR A 87 18.19 5.31 -9.35
N LEU A 88 16.99 5.11 -8.82
CA LEU A 88 16.73 4.63 -7.46
C LEU A 88 16.02 3.29 -7.54
N VAL A 89 16.56 2.26 -6.89
CA VAL A 89 15.94 0.93 -6.86
C VAL A 89 15.39 0.68 -5.47
N LEU A 90 14.09 0.43 -5.39
CA LEU A 90 13.39 0.03 -4.17
C LEU A 90 13.32 -1.49 -4.09
N ARG A 91 13.41 -2.03 -2.87
CA ARG A 91 13.20 -3.45 -2.58
C ARG A 91 11.96 -3.62 -1.72
N LEU A 92 10.96 -4.31 -2.24
CA LEU A 92 9.77 -4.74 -1.51
C LEU A 92 9.87 -6.25 -1.29
N GLU A 93 9.52 -6.72 -0.10
CA GLU A 93 9.33 -8.16 0.14
C GLU A 93 7.98 -8.60 -0.45
N GLY A 94 7.93 -9.84 -0.90
CA GLY A 94 6.85 -10.36 -1.73
C GLY A 94 7.06 -10.12 -3.22
N GLY A 95 6.14 -10.63 -4.02
CA GLY A 95 6.20 -10.63 -5.48
C GLY A 95 5.75 -11.97 -6.05
N GLU A 96 5.90 -12.13 -7.36
CA GLU A 96 5.54 -13.35 -8.07
C GLU A 96 6.67 -13.77 -9.00
N VAL A 97 7.10 -15.03 -8.91
CA VAL A 97 8.10 -15.62 -9.79
C VAL A 97 7.54 -16.93 -10.34
N GLU A 98 7.46 -17.04 -11.67
CA GLU A 98 7.03 -18.26 -12.38
C GLU A 98 5.67 -18.83 -11.88
N GLY A 99 4.71 -17.97 -11.51
CA GLY A 99 3.39 -18.37 -11.02
C GLY A 99 3.32 -18.69 -9.52
N VAL A 100 4.45 -18.61 -8.80
CA VAL A 100 4.51 -18.74 -7.34
C VAL A 100 4.63 -17.33 -6.74
N GLY A 101 3.60 -16.92 -5.99
CA GLY A 101 3.50 -15.58 -5.41
C GLY A 101 3.57 -15.57 -3.89
N LEU A 102 4.36 -14.65 -3.34
CA LEU A 102 4.29 -14.21 -1.95
C LEU A 102 3.63 -12.83 -1.94
N TRP A 103 2.35 -12.77 -1.58
CA TRP A 103 1.58 -11.53 -1.61
C TRP A 103 1.43 -10.95 -0.20
N LEU A 104 2.02 -9.78 0.02
CA LEU A 104 1.79 -9.02 1.25
C LEU A 104 0.57 -8.11 1.04
N HIS A 105 -0.54 -8.42 1.71
CA HIS A 105 -1.76 -7.62 1.66
C HIS A 105 -1.48 -6.18 2.12
N GLY A 106 -1.79 -5.21 1.25
CA GLY A 106 -1.51 -3.80 1.48
C GLY A 106 -0.13 -3.33 1.04
N SER A 107 0.72 -4.20 0.48
CA SER A 107 1.95 -3.77 -0.18
C SER A 107 1.61 -3.11 -1.51
N PRO A 108 2.18 -1.92 -1.81
CA PRO A 108 1.87 -1.23 -3.05
C PRO A 108 2.41 -1.98 -4.26
N ARG A 109 1.59 -2.08 -5.31
CA ARG A 109 1.98 -2.59 -6.62
C ARG A 109 2.33 -1.46 -7.58
N PHE A 110 3.30 -1.74 -8.43
CA PHE A 110 3.80 -0.80 -9.43
C PHE A 110 3.75 -1.39 -10.82
N THR A 111 3.60 -0.51 -11.82
CA THR A 111 3.53 -0.87 -13.23
C THR A 111 4.55 -0.04 -14.01
N PRO A 112 5.41 -0.64 -14.85
CA PRO A 112 6.32 0.11 -15.71
C PRO A 112 5.61 1.21 -16.53
N GLY A 113 6.26 2.37 -16.63
CA GLY A 113 5.78 3.56 -17.33
C GLY A 113 4.96 4.53 -16.47
N GLU A 114 4.52 4.14 -15.28
CA GLU A 114 3.74 5.04 -14.43
C GLU A 114 4.60 6.10 -13.74
N ARG A 115 3.98 7.27 -13.49
CA ARG A 115 4.60 8.35 -12.72
C ARG A 115 4.09 8.31 -11.29
N VAL A 116 5.01 8.27 -10.34
CA VAL A 116 4.70 8.08 -8.92
C VAL A 116 5.45 9.08 -8.05
N LEU A 117 4.76 9.56 -7.03
CA LEU A 117 5.34 10.30 -5.93
C LEU A 117 5.33 9.39 -4.70
N LEU A 118 6.52 9.12 -4.16
CA LEU A 118 6.75 8.12 -3.12
C LEU A 118 7.37 8.75 -1.88
N PHE A 119 6.82 8.35 -0.72
CA PHE A 119 7.36 8.66 0.60
C PHE A 119 8.19 7.46 1.06
N VAL A 120 9.48 7.49 0.74
CA VAL A 120 10.39 6.36 0.93
C VAL A 120 10.95 6.35 2.35
N ARG A 121 11.02 5.17 2.97
CA ARG A 121 11.63 4.97 4.29
C ARG A 121 12.35 3.62 4.37
N ASP A 122 13.54 3.62 4.95
CA ASP A 122 14.34 2.44 5.30
C ASP A 122 14.52 1.46 4.12
N ASN A 123 14.71 1.98 2.91
CA ASN A 123 14.90 1.15 1.72
C ASN A 123 16.07 0.18 1.88
N GLY A 124 15.85 -1.09 1.53
CA GLY A 124 16.77 -2.20 1.75
C GLY A 124 16.67 -2.84 3.14
N LYS A 125 16.00 -2.21 4.12
CA LYS A 125 15.83 -2.74 5.49
C LYS A 125 14.38 -3.07 5.81
N ALA A 126 13.45 -2.18 5.46
CA ALA A 126 12.02 -2.40 5.64
C ALA A 126 11.49 -3.43 4.63
N ILE A 127 10.49 -4.21 5.06
CA ILE A 127 9.73 -5.16 4.23
C ILE A 127 9.05 -4.42 3.08
N VAL A 128 8.44 -3.26 3.38
CA VAL A 128 7.91 -2.31 2.38
C VAL A 128 8.55 -0.95 2.66
N PRO A 129 9.39 -0.42 1.76
CA PRO A 129 10.18 0.79 2.00
C PRO A 129 9.39 2.07 1.73
N ILE A 130 8.09 2.06 2.02
CA ILE A 130 7.17 3.18 1.81
C ILE A 130 6.45 3.47 3.12
N VAL A 131 6.44 4.74 3.53
CA VAL A 131 5.78 5.17 4.76
C VAL A 131 4.28 4.88 4.68
N GLY A 132 3.74 4.16 5.65
CA GLY A 132 2.31 3.80 5.66
C GLY A 132 1.88 2.90 4.48
N TRP A 133 2.84 2.28 3.80
CA TRP A 133 2.64 1.40 2.64
C TRP A 133 1.88 2.14 1.52
N THR A 134 0.66 1.71 1.16
CA THR A 134 -0.14 2.39 0.12
C THR A 134 -0.41 3.86 0.42
N GLN A 135 -0.47 4.27 1.70
CA GLN A 135 -0.71 5.67 2.08
C GLN A 135 0.42 6.61 1.65
N GLY A 136 1.65 6.11 1.51
CA GLY A 136 2.82 6.86 1.04
C GLY A 136 3.04 6.79 -0.47
N VAL A 137 2.07 6.25 -1.22
CA VAL A 137 2.12 6.16 -2.68
C VAL A 137 1.06 7.07 -3.29
N PHE A 138 1.51 8.00 -4.12
CA PHE A 138 0.65 8.81 -4.97
C PHE A 138 0.98 8.58 -6.43
N ARG A 139 -0.05 8.46 -7.25
CA ARG A 139 0.08 8.29 -8.70
C ARG A 139 -0.18 9.63 -9.39
N VAL A 140 0.55 9.88 -10.46
CA VAL A 140 0.39 11.06 -11.30
C VAL A 140 -0.12 10.63 -12.66
N ALA A 141 -1.28 11.16 -13.03
CA ALA A 141 -1.91 10.86 -14.31
C ALA A 141 -2.66 12.09 -14.81
N THR A 142 -3.01 12.09 -16.10
CA THR A 142 -3.89 13.10 -16.66
C THR A 142 -5.28 12.98 -16.04
N ASP A 143 -5.74 14.05 -15.40
CA ASP A 143 -7.06 14.16 -14.83
C ASP A 143 -8.08 14.36 -15.97
N ALA A 144 -8.99 13.40 -16.14
CA ALA A 144 -9.98 13.43 -17.21
C ALA A 144 -10.91 14.67 -17.19
N GLY A 145 -11.09 15.32 -16.04
CA GLY A 145 -11.93 16.51 -15.90
C GLY A 145 -11.25 17.80 -16.35
N THR A 146 -9.92 17.86 -16.27
CA THR A 146 -9.12 19.07 -16.61
C THR A 146 -8.22 18.91 -17.82
N GLY A 147 -7.86 17.68 -18.18
CA GLY A 147 -6.80 17.39 -19.16
C GLY A 147 -5.38 17.69 -18.65
N ALA A 148 -5.21 18.07 -17.38
CA ALA A 148 -3.92 18.39 -16.78
C ALA A 148 -3.42 17.26 -15.87
N GLU A 149 -2.14 17.28 -15.49
CA GLU A 149 -1.59 16.31 -14.54
C GLU A 149 -2.17 16.50 -13.14
N GLY A 150 -2.86 15.49 -12.65
CA GLY A 150 -3.46 15.41 -11.32
C GLY A 150 -2.79 14.38 -10.43
N VAL A 151 -3.04 14.49 -9.12
CA VAL A 151 -2.56 13.54 -8.11
C VAL A 151 -3.68 12.61 -7.67
N PHE A 152 -3.36 11.33 -7.61
CA PHE A 152 -4.23 10.24 -7.18
C PHE A 152 -3.56 9.48 -6.04
N ASP A 153 -4.34 8.86 -5.17
CA ASP A 153 -3.78 7.93 -4.19
C ASP A 153 -3.37 6.59 -4.86
N HIS A 154 -2.86 5.66 -4.06
CA HIS A 154 -2.48 4.33 -4.52
C HIS A 154 -3.61 3.59 -5.26
N ASP A 155 -4.83 3.71 -4.74
CA ASP A 155 -6.03 3.00 -5.18
C ASP A 155 -6.69 3.68 -6.40
N GLY A 156 -6.17 4.82 -6.86
CA GLY A 156 -6.66 5.55 -8.03
C GLY A 156 -7.76 6.57 -7.72
N ASN A 157 -8.00 6.88 -6.45
CA ASN A 157 -8.91 7.95 -6.05
C ASN A 157 -8.26 9.31 -6.29
N ARG A 158 -9.02 10.28 -6.83
CA ARG A 158 -8.54 11.66 -6.97
C ARG A 158 -8.21 12.26 -5.61
N VAL A 159 -7.03 12.86 -5.47
CA VAL A 159 -6.72 13.71 -4.32
C VAL A 159 -7.23 15.11 -4.64
N PHE A 160 -8.14 15.65 -3.85
CA PHE A 160 -8.69 17.01 -4.06
C PHE A 160 -7.82 18.09 -3.43
N GLY A 161 -7.08 17.74 -2.38
CA GLY A 161 -6.17 18.66 -1.70
C GLY A 161 -5.81 18.22 -0.30
N VAL A 162 -5.33 19.17 0.50
CA VAL A 162 -4.90 18.92 1.88
C VAL A 162 -5.48 19.99 2.78
N ALA A 163 -6.15 19.58 3.87
CA ALA A 163 -6.69 20.49 4.87
C ALA A 163 -6.29 20.00 6.26
N ASN A 164 -5.71 20.88 7.08
CA ASN A 164 -5.24 20.56 8.43
C ASN A 164 -4.27 19.35 8.52
N GLY A 165 -3.56 19.06 7.42
CA GLY A 165 -2.68 17.89 7.30
C GLY A 165 -3.38 16.65 6.74
N GLU A 166 -4.70 16.58 6.77
CA GLU A 166 -5.48 15.49 6.17
C GLU A 166 -5.51 15.62 4.65
N ILE A 167 -5.35 14.49 3.97
CA ILE A 167 -5.50 14.40 2.52
C ILE A 167 -6.99 14.24 2.22
N LEU A 168 -7.54 15.22 1.52
CA LEU A 168 -8.91 15.18 1.02
C LEU A 168 -8.90 14.45 -0.32
N LYS A 169 -9.64 13.34 -0.42
CA LYS A 169 -9.66 12.50 -1.61
C LYS A 169 -11.04 11.88 -1.85
N GLU A 170 -11.24 11.45 -3.09
CA GLU A 170 -12.34 10.61 -3.51
C GLU A 170 -12.35 9.26 -2.75
N ARG A 171 -13.50 8.59 -2.72
CA ARG A 171 -13.69 7.29 -2.05
C ARG A 171 -14.35 6.26 -2.97
N ALA A 172 -14.00 6.30 -4.26
CA ALA A 172 -14.57 5.42 -5.28
C ALA A 172 -13.96 4.01 -5.22
N HIS A 173 -12.66 3.92 -4.90
CA HIS A 173 -11.92 2.67 -4.80
C HIS A 173 -11.48 2.43 -3.35
N PRO A 174 -11.91 1.34 -2.70
CA PRO A 174 -11.50 1.03 -1.34
C PRO A 174 -10.05 0.54 -1.31
N SER A 175 -9.35 0.83 -0.21
CA SER A 175 -8.00 0.34 0.02
C SER A 175 -7.99 -1.17 0.29
N GLU A 176 -6.99 -1.87 -0.24
CA GLU A 176 -6.81 -3.32 -0.03
C GLU A 176 -6.51 -3.68 1.43
N ALA A 177 -5.85 -2.78 2.17
CA ALA A 177 -5.57 -2.95 3.59
C ALA A 177 -6.63 -2.29 4.48
N ILE A 178 -6.86 -2.87 5.67
CA ILE A 178 -7.68 -2.22 6.69
C ILE A 178 -6.86 -1.10 7.32
N ILE A 179 -7.25 0.14 7.06
CA ILE A 179 -6.64 1.33 7.66
C ILE A 179 -7.37 1.66 8.96
N VAL A 180 -6.65 1.62 10.08
CA VAL A 180 -7.19 1.89 11.42
C VAL A 180 -6.63 3.21 11.94
N ASP A 181 -7.49 4.03 12.53
CA ASP A 181 -7.09 5.29 13.17
C ASP A 181 -6.12 5.03 14.35
N ASP A 182 -5.23 5.98 14.63
CA ASP A 182 -4.32 5.87 15.79
C ASP A 182 -5.09 6.24 17.07
N PRO A 183 -5.37 5.28 17.99
CA PRO A 183 -6.13 5.57 19.20
C PRO A 183 -5.38 6.52 20.15
N SER A 184 -4.08 6.70 19.98
CA SER A 184 -3.26 7.60 20.77
C SER A 184 -3.22 9.04 20.25
N ASP A 185 -3.67 9.31 19.00
CA ASP A 185 -3.65 10.65 18.41
C ASP A 185 -4.80 11.52 18.96
N PRO A 186 -4.51 12.57 19.75
CA PRO A 186 -5.54 13.43 20.32
C PRO A 186 -6.29 14.24 19.25
N ARG A 187 -5.77 14.36 18.03
CA ARG A 187 -6.42 15.05 16.90
C ARG A 187 -7.60 14.28 16.32
N GLN A 188 -7.69 12.97 16.61
CA GLN A 188 -8.66 12.05 16.01
C GLN A 188 -9.84 11.73 16.95
N ARG A 189 -9.83 12.23 18.19
CA ARG A 189 -10.94 12.07 19.15
C ARG A 189 -12.13 12.93 18.71
N GLY A 190 -13.14 12.30 18.11
CA GLY A 190 -14.43 12.94 17.77
C GLY A 190 -14.93 12.69 16.35
N ALA A 191 -14.15 12.06 15.48
CA ALA A 191 -14.58 11.72 14.12
C ALA A 191 -15.28 10.35 14.04
N HIS A 192 -16.26 10.08 14.91
CA HIS A 192 -17.09 8.88 14.79
C HIS A 192 -18.31 9.22 13.93
N ALA A 193 -18.18 9.02 12.62
CA ALA A 193 -19.37 8.89 11.77
C ALA A 193 -20.00 7.53 12.10
N GLY A 194 -21.19 7.57 12.70
CA GLY A 194 -21.92 6.36 13.11
C GLY A 194 -22.20 5.46 11.90
N THR A 195 -22.04 4.16 12.12
CA THR A 195 -22.58 3.11 11.25
C THR A 195 -24.09 3.05 11.49
N THR A 196 -24.89 2.92 10.43
CA THR A 196 -26.28 2.44 10.55
C THR A 196 -26.27 0.99 11.06
N ASP A 197 -27.36 0.53 11.66
CA ASP A 197 -27.50 -0.82 12.25
C ASP A 197 -27.28 -1.96 11.23
N ASP A 198 -27.21 -1.64 9.93
CA ASP A 198 -27.02 -2.58 8.81
C ASP A 198 -25.57 -2.68 8.29
N GLY A 199 -24.61 -1.93 8.84
CA GLY A 199 -23.20 -2.02 8.45
C GLY A 199 -22.83 -1.38 7.10
N SER A 200 -23.78 -0.72 6.42
CA SER A 200 -23.55 -0.10 5.11
C SER A 200 -22.94 1.30 5.21
N PRO A 201 -21.94 1.68 4.39
CA PRO A 201 -21.52 3.08 4.31
C PRO A 201 -22.66 3.93 3.73
N THR A 202 -23.04 5.00 4.42
CA THR A 202 -24.00 5.98 3.91
C THR A 202 -23.33 6.82 2.81
N SER A 203 -23.43 6.40 1.56
CA SER A 203 -23.20 7.29 0.42
C SER A 203 -24.55 7.67 -0.19
N SER A 204 -25.07 8.84 0.18
CA SER A 204 -26.19 9.45 -0.54
C SER A 204 -25.76 9.71 -2.00
N PRO A 205 -26.63 9.48 -3.00
CA PRO A 205 -26.33 9.73 -4.42
C PRO A 205 -25.78 11.14 -4.70
N GLU A 206 -26.21 12.13 -3.92
CA GLU A 206 -25.80 13.54 -4.00
C GLU A 206 -24.30 13.77 -3.66
N VAL A 207 -23.67 12.89 -2.87
CA VAL A 207 -22.24 12.95 -2.53
C VAL A 207 -21.39 12.37 -3.67
N ALA A 208 -21.86 11.30 -4.32
CA ALA A 208 -21.19 10.71 -5.47
C ALA A 208 -21.22 11.63 -6.71
N GLU A 209 -22.32 12.35 -6.91
CA GLU A 209 -22.47 13.32 -8.01
C GLU A 209 -21.60 14.58 -7.83
N LYS A 210 -21.44 15.06 -6.58
CA LYS A 210 -20.46 16.11 -6.24
C LYS A 210 -19.01 15.65 -6.38
N ALA A 211 -18.70 14.40 -6.04
CA ALA A 211 -17.35 13.83 -6.21
C ALA A 211 -16.95 13.71 -7.69
N ALA A 212 -17.90 13.36 -8.57
CA ALA A 212 -17.67 13.32 -10.02
C ALA A 212 -17.31 14.68 -10.64
N THR A 213 -17.65 15.79 -9.97
CA THR A 213 -17.34 17.16 -10.42
C THR A 213 -16.03 17.69 -9.80
N GLN A 214 -15.46 16.99 -8.82
CA GLN A 214 -14.23 17.42 -8.15
C GLN A 214 -12.99 16.89 -8.87
N GLN A 215 -12.15 17.81 -9.29
CA GLN A 215 -10.92 17.55 -10.03
C GLN A 215 -9.81 17.16 -9.07
N ALA A 216 -8.89 16.32 -9.53
CA ALA A 216 -7.66 16.07 -8.79
C ALA A 216 -6.87 17.37 -8.64
N ILE A 217 -6.18 17.52 -7.51
CA ILE A 217 -5.26 18.60 -7.27
C ILE A 217 -4.17 18.55 -8.35
N PRO A 218 -3.88 19.67 -9.04
CA PRO A 218 -2.79 19.69 -10.01
C PRO A 218 -1.47 19.31 -9.35
N LEU A 219 -0.66 18.50 -10.04
CA LEU A 219 0.63 18.03 -9.53
C LEU A 219 1.47 19.19 -8.95
N VAL A 220 1.65 20.25 -9.73
CA VAL A 220 2.45 21.43 -9.35
C VAL A 220 1.97 22.02 -8.01
N LYS A 221 0.66 22.11 -7.81
CA LYS A 221 0.08 22.62 -6.56
C LYS A 221 0.35 21.69 -5.39
N PHE A 222 0.24 20.38 -5.60
CA PHE A 222 0.55 19.39 -4.56
C PHE A 222 2.02 19.41 -4.16
N LEU A 223 2.95 19.41 -5.12
CA LEU A 223 4.39 19.50 -4.85
C LEU A 223 4.74 20.79 -4.07
N GLY A 224 4.10 21.92 -4.41
CA GLY A 224 4.25 23.17 -3.68
C GLY A 224 3.78 23.08 -2.21
N LEU A 225 2.67 22.39 -1.95
CA LEU A 225 2.19 22.14 -0.58
C LEU A 225 3.19 21.28 0.22
N LEU A 226 3.77 20.25 -0.39
CA LEU A 226 4.78 19.41 0.27
C LEU A 226 6.01 20.23 0.65
N GLN A 227 6.53 21.01 -0.29
CA GLN A 227 7.69 21.88 -0.03
C GLN A 227 7.41 22.92 1.06
N GLN A 228 6.22 23.53 1.07
CA GLN A 228 5.82 24.48 2.11
C GLN A 228 5.79 23.79 3.48
N ARG A 229 5.21 22.60 3.59
CA ARG A 229 5.11 21.85 4.86
C ARG A 229 6.47 21.36 5.35
N LEU A 230 7.32 20.85 4.47
CA LEU A 230 8.70 20.46 4.78
C LEU A 230 9.48 21.63 5.40
N LYS A 231 9.38 22.82 4.81
CA LYS A 231 10.00 24.04 5.35
C LYS A 231 9.42 24.43 6.70
N ALA A 232 8.09 24.44 6.82
CA ALA A 232 7.41 24.87 8.05
C ALA A 232 7.72 23.97 9.26
N LYS A 233 7.91 22.66 9.03
CA LYS A 233 8.21 21.68 10.09
C LYS A 233 9.70 21.56 10.41
N GLY A 234 10.59 22.12 9.57
CA GLY A 234 12.04 22.01 9.76
C GLY A 234 12.56 20.56 9.70
N ILE A 235 11.92 19.71 8.88
CA ILE A 235 12.28 18.28 8.78
C ILE A 235 13.68 18.17 8.15
N GLN A 236 14.58 17.47 8.82
CA GLN A 236 15.95 17.29 8.36
C GLN A 236 16.02 16.25 7.24
N ALA A 237 16.77 16.55 6.18
CA ALA A 237 16.95 15.64 5.05
C ALA A 237 17.83 14.43 5.43
N ARG A 238 17.24 13.23 5.33
CA ARG A 238 17.96 11.95 5.47
C ARG A 238 18.50 11.48 4.12
N THR A 239 19.42 10.52 4.14
CA THR A 239 19.99 9.96 2.91
C THR A 239 19.10 8.82 2.42
N LEU A 240 18.69 8.88 1.16
CA LEU A 240 18.00 7.75 0.52
C LEU A 240 19.03 6.69 0.15
N THR A 241 18.69 5.44 0.45
CA THR A 241 19.49 4.27 0.05
C THR A 241 18.84 3.64 -1.18
N SER A 242 19.65 3.28 -2.17
CA SER A 242 19.23 2.41 -3.28
C SER A 242 19.81 1.02 -3.06
N VAL A 243 19.03 -0.01 -3.35
CA VAL A 243 19.56 -1.38 -3.39
C VAL A 243 20.23 -1.66 -4.74
N ASP A 244 21.11 -2.66 -4.77
CA ASP A 244 21.58 -3.24 -6.03
C ASP A 244 20.61 -4.37 -6.44
N PRO A 245 19.88 -4.23 -7.56
CA PRO A 245 18.94 -5.25 -8.01
C PRO A 245 19.66 -6.56 -8.39
N THR A 246 20.96 -6.54 -8.66
CA THR A 246 21.76 -7.71 -9.09
C THR A 246 22.17 -8.62 -7.93
N GLY A 247 21.95 -8.21 -6.67
CA GLY A 247 22.17 -9.05 -5.50
C GLY A 247 23.63 -9.18 -5.03
N ALA A 248 24.58 -8.40 -5.58
CA ALA A 248 26.00 -8.49 -5.19
C ALA A 248 26.28 -8.14 -3.70
N ALA A 249 25.30 -7.55 -3.00
CA ALA A 249 25.41 -7.22 -1.57
C ALA A 249 24.96 -8.34 -0.62
N LEU A 250 24.29 -9.41 -1.09
CA LEU A 250 23.74 -10.46 -0.22
C LEU A 250 24.66 -11.67 -0.02
N GLU A 251 25.78 -11.78 -0.74
CA GLU A 251 26.77 -12.85 -0.54
C GLU A 251 27.86 -12.51 0.51
N ARG A 252 27.53 -11.75 1.56
CA ARG A 252 28.45 -11.57 2.69
C ARG A 252 28.20 -12.64 3.77
N THR A 253 28.88 -13.77 3.52
CA THR A 253 29.47 -14.73 4.48
C THR A 253 28.58 -15.92 4.92
N PRO A 254 28.90 -17.16 4.48
CA PRO A 254 28.57 -18.34 5.26
C PRO A 254 29.40 -18.26 6.55
N GLN A 255 28.73 -18.16 7.68
CA GLN A 255 29.36 -18.39 8.98
C GLN A 255 30.01 -19.76 8.93
N ARG A 256 31.33 -19.79 8.99
CA ARG A 256 32.14 -21.00 9.11
C ARG A 256 31.61 -21.79 10.32
N ASP A 257 30.96 -22.91 10.06
CA ASP A 257 30.82 -23.97 11.04
C ASP A 257 32.24 -24.42 11.43
N ALA A 258 32.69 -23.96 12.59
CA ALA A 258 33.87 -24.52 13.22
C ALA A 258 33.57 -25.99 13.57
N PRO A 259 34.42 -26.96 13.23
CA PRO A 259 34.22 -28.33 13.65
C PRO A 259 34.31 -28.42 15.19
N PRO A 260 33.51 -29.28 15.84
CA PRO A 260 33.55 -29.42 17.29
C PRO A 260 34.94 -29.91 17.74
N PRO A 261 35.41 -29.48 18.93
CA PRO A 261 36.69 -29.91 19.45
C PRO A 261 36.69 -31.43 19.63
N LYS A 262 37.73 -32.07 19.11
CA LYS A 262 38.02 -33.49 19.37
C LYS A 262 38.33 -33.63 20.87
N GLN A 263 37.55 -34.46 21.56
CA GLN A 263 37.97 -35.06 22.83
C GLN A 263 38.85 -36.26 22.54
#